data_AF-A0A3A9ZPK8-F1
#
_entry.id   AF-A0A3A9ZPK8-F1
#
_cell.length_a   1.000
_cell.length_b   1.000
_cell.length_c   1.000
_cell.angle_alpha   90.00
_cell.angle_beta   90.00
_cell.angle_gamma   90.00
#
_symmetry.space_group_name_H-M   'P 1'
#
loop_
_entity.id
_entity.type
_entity.pdbx_description
1 polymer ?
#
loop_
_entity_poly.entity_id
_entity_poly.type
_entity_poly.pdbx_seq_one_letter_code
_entity_poly.pdbx_strand_id
1 'polypeptide(L)'
;MTLIAGEAEVAAVMAELVGRRAVFHSEADFQHAFAWTLHSLRPSVQVRLEARQAGGEHVDLLCFGPQGRTAIEFKYFTARWDGTDPATGEQFRLREHAADDLARRNFIFDVARLERLCAADPTLTSGFAIMLTNHQPLWAPPRHSRLTRDQHFRIHDGRTVTGTLRWGTEGSYYADNERTLIGSYRLAWNDYTRLDGANGQLRWLGVQIRPSR
;
A
#
# COMPACT_ATOMS: atom_id res chain seq x y z
N MET A 1 0.01 -14.84 8.13
CA MET A 1 -0.66 -13.75 8.87
C MET A 1 0.24 -12.53 8.88
N THR A 2 -0.30 -11.36 8.53
CA THR A 2 0.42 -10.08 8.49
C THR A 2 0.06 -9.27 9.73
N LEU A 3 1.07 -8.85 10.48
CA LEU A 3 0.93 -8.19 11.77
C LEU A 3 1.61 -6.83 11.78
N ILE A 4 1.00 -5.87 12.47
CA ILE A 4 1.54 -4.55 12.79
C ILE A 4 2.05 -4.57 14.22
N ALA A 5 3.31 -4.17 14.41
CA ALA A 5 4.03 -4.19 15.68
C ALA A 5 4.00 -5.57 16.39
N GLY A 6 3.79 -6.65 15.63
CA GLY A 6 3.61 -8.01 16.18
C GLY A 6 2.24 -8.29 16.82
N GLU A 7 1.35 -7.30 16.94
CA GLU A 7 0.16 -7.41 17.80
C GLU A 7 -1.18 -7.29 17.06
N ALA A 8 -1.25 -6.46 16.02
CA ALA A 8 -2.50 -6.17 15.31
C ALA A 8 -2.51 -6.84 13.94
N GLU A 9 -3.53 -7.66 13.64
CA GLU A 9 -3.72 -8.21 12.31
C GLU A 9 -4.19 -7.13 11.34
N VAL A 10 -3.47 -6.94 10.24
CA VAL A 10 -3.84 -5.94 9.22
C VAL A 10 -5.25 -6.20 8.69
N ALA A 11 -5.62 -7.46 8.45
CA ALA A 11 -6.94 -7.81 7.95
C ALA A 11 -8.06 -7.38 8.92
N ALA A 12 -7.84 -7.50 10.24
CA ALA A 12 -8.78 -7.03 11.25
C ALA A 12 -8.88 -5.50 11.28
N VAL A 13 -7.75 -4.79 11.13
CA VAL A 13 -7.75 -3.32 11.02
C VAL A 13 -8.52 -2.87 9.79
N MET A 14 -8.30 -3.49 8.64
CA MET A 14 -9.01 -3.15 7.39
C MET A 14 -10.51 -3.49 7.46
N ALA A 15 -10.88 -4.60 8.11
CA ALA A 15 -12.27 -4.99 8.31
C ALA A 15 -13.03 -4.04 9.24
N GLU A 16 -12.39 -3.54 10.29
CA GLU A 16 -12.97 -2.51 11.15
C GLU A 16 -13.03 -1.16 10.42
N LEU A 17 -11.98 -0.81 9.67
CA LEU A 17 -11.88 0.47 8.98
C LEU A 17 -13.01 0.66 7.97
N VAL A 18 -13.33 -0.37 7.18
CA VAL A 18 -14.42 -0.27 6.18
C VAL A 18 -15.78 -0.02 6.83
N GLY A 19 -16.02 -0.55 8.04
CA GLY A 19 -17.25 -0.29 8.79
C GLY A 19 -17.36 1.14 9.31
N ARG A 20 -16.23 1.85 9.43
CA ARG A 20 -16.17 3.25 9.88
C ARG A 20 -16.16 4.23 8.71
N ARG A 21 -15.39 3.90 7.66
CA ARG A 21 -15.15 4.76 6.49
C ARG A 21 -14.87 3.90 5.26
N ALA A 22 -15.75 4.01 4.27
CA ALA A 22 -15.64 3.27 3.02
C ALA A 22 -14.80 4.01 1.97
N VAL A 23 -14.67 5.34 2.08
CA VAL A 23 -13.98 6.21 1.12
C VAL A 23 -13.17 7.29 1.86
N PHE A 24 -12.13 7.81 1.20
CA PHE A 24 -11.20 8.79 1.76
C PHE A 24 -10.99 9.95 0.78
N HIS A 25 -10.73 11.15 1.29
CA HIS A 25 -10.45 12.33 0.46
C HIS A 25 -9.04 12.33 -0.13
N SER A 26 -8.10 11.67 0.56
CA SER A 26 -6.69 11.66 0.21
C SER A 26 -5.96 10.48 0.87
N GLU A 27 -4.69 10.29 0.49
CA GLU A 27 -3.79 9.34 1.16
C GLU A 27 -3.61 9.68 2.65
N ALA A 28 -3.46 10.97 2.99
CA ALA A 28 -3.36 11.41 4.38
C ALA A 28 -4.64 11.15 5.19
N ASP A 29 -5.81 11.26 4.55
CA ASP A 29 -7.08 10.94 5.16
C ASP A 29 -7.22 9.43 5.44
N PHE A 30 -6.75 8.59 4.50
CA PHE A 30 -6.64 7.14 4.70
C PHE A 30 -5.65 6.79 5.82
N GLN A 31 -4.46 7.39 5.84
CA GLN A 31 -3.46 7.21 6.90
C GLN A 31 -4.05 7.53 8.28
N HIS A 32 -4.72 8.69 8.41
CA HIS A 32 -5.35 9.11 9.66
C HIS A 32 -6.42 8.13 10.13
N ALA A 33 -7.33 7.72 9.24
CA ALA A 33 -8.39 6.78 9.59
C ALA A 33 -7.85 5.39 9.96
N PHE A 34 -6.83 4.91 9.24
CA PHE A 34 -6.14 3.66 9.56
C PHE A 34 -5.47 3.72 10.93
N ALA A 35 -4.72 4.79 11.21
CA ALA A 35 -4.06 5.03 12.49
C ALA A 35 -5.04 5.03 13.66
N TRP A 36 -6.16 5.74 13.52
CA TRP A 36 -7.21 5.81 14.52
C TRP A 36 -7.87 4.44 14.77
N THR A 37 -8.13 3.69 13.69
CA THR A 37 -8.72 2.36 13.76
C THR A 37 -7.78 1.37 14.45
N LEU A 38 -6.49 1.39 14.10
CA LEU A 38 -5.46 0.59 14.76
C LEU A 38 -5.38 0.90 16.26
N HIS A 39 -5.31 2.18 16.62
CA HIS A 39 -5.26 2.59 18.03
C HIS A 39 -6.50 2.15 18.81
N SER A 40 -7.69 2.21 18.20
CA SER A 40 -8.94 1.74 18.80
C SER A 40 -8.94 0.23 19.05
N LEU A 41 -8.46 -0.57 18.08
CA LEU A 41 -8.46 -2.03 18.17
C LEU A 41 -7.36 -2.59 19.06
N ARG A 42 -6.22 -1.91 19.10
CA ARG A 42 -5.03 -2.31 19.86
C ARG A 42 -4.42 -1.10 20.55
N PRO A 43 -4.97 -0.67 21.70
CA PRO A 43 -4.45 0.48 22.45
C PRO A 43 -2.99 0.32 22.93
N SER A 44 -2.47 -0.92 22.98
CA SER A 44 -1.05 -1.20 23.28
C SER A 44 -0.11 -0.77 22.16
N VAL A 45 -0.60 -0.66 20.92
CA VAL A 45 0.18 -0.21 19.77
C VAL A 45 0.16 1.32 19.71
N GLN A 46 1.33 1.91 19.89
CA GLN A 46 1.53 3.34 19.68
C GLN A 46 1.76 3.64 18.20
N VAL A 47 1.30 4.81 17.77
CA VAL A 47 1.34 5.24 16.39
C VAL A 47 1.98 6.63 16.30
N ARG A 48 2.85 6.85 15.31
CA ARG A 48 3.43 8.16 14.97
C ARG A 48 3.32 8.36 13.46
N LEU A 49 2.68 9.45 13.06
CA LEU A 49 2.59 9.89 11.66
C LEU A 49 3.89 10.59 11.25
N GLU A 50 4.29 10.43 9.99
CA GLU A 50 5.45 11.12 9.39
C GLU A 50 6.70 10.99 10.28
N ALA A 51 6.99 9.77 10.71
CA ALA A 51 8.01 9.51 11.70
C ALA A 51 9.39 9.45 11.04
N ARG A 52 10.27 10.37 11.42
CA ARG A 52 11.66 10.40 10.94
C ARG A 52 12.44 9.19 11.43
N GLN A 53 13.05 8.44 10.51
CA GLN A 53 13.90 7.28 10.77
C GLN A 53 15.38 7.66 10.87
N ALA A 54 16.21 6.73 11.36
CA ALA A 54 17.66 6.86 11.31
C ALA A 54 18.11 6.96 9.84
N GLY A 55 18.69 8.10 9.45
CA GLY A 55 18.99 8.44 8.04
C GLY A 55 18.22 9.65 7.51
N GLY A 56 17.20 10.13 8.24
CA GLY A 56 16.49 11.37 7.94
C GLY A 56 15.28 11.23 7.01
N GLU A 57 15.06 10.04 6.46
CA GLU A 57 13.84 9.70 5.74
C GLU A 57 12.63 9.64 6.69
N HIS A 58 11.43 9.91 6.19
CA HIS A 58 10.18 9.81 6.94
C HIS A 58 9.39 8.60 6.43
N VAL A 59 8.69 7.94 7.33
CA VAL A 59 7.68 6.91 7.00
C VAL A 59 6.31 7.46 7.33
N ASP A 60 5.32 7.16 6.50
CA ASP A 60 3.94 7.65 6.68
C ASP A 60 3.41 7.30 8.08
N LEU A 61 3.65 6.06 8.53
CA LEU A 61 3.26 5.61 9.86
C LEU A 61 4.32 4.70 10.48
N LEU A 62 4.77 5.05 11.69
CA LEU A 62 5.53 4.16 12.55
C LEU A 62 4.64 3.65 13.68
N CYS A 63 4.45 2.33 13.71
CA CYS A 63 3.69 1.63 14.74
C CYS A 63 4.65 0.85 15.64
N PHE A 64 4.48 0.91 16.96
CA PHE A 64 5.33 0.18 17.89
C PHE A 64 4.60 -0.23 19.16
N GLY A 65 4.97 -1.40 19.67
CA GLY A 65 4.44 -1.98 20.90
C GLY A 65 5.44 -2.97 21.50
N PRO A 66 5.09 -3.67 22.59
CA PRO A 66 5.98 -4.63 23.24
C PRO A 66 6.56 -5.71 22.32
N GLN A 67 5.86 -6.09 21.24
CA GLN A 67 6.30 -7.18 20.37
C GLN A 67 7.12 -6.72 19.15
N GLY A 68 7.21 -5.41 18.89
CA GLY A 68 8.02 -4.91 17.80
C GLY A 68 7.64 -3.53 17.28
N ARG A 69 8.27 -3.19 16.15
CA ARG A 69 8.03 -1.95 15.40
C ARG A 69 7.78 -2.26 13.94
N THR A 70 6.82 -1.57 13.35
CA THR A 70 6.48 -1.66 11.93
C THR A 70 6.47 -0.27 11.32
N ALA A 71 7.31 -0.07 10.30
CA ALA A 71 7.19 1.08 9.40
C ALA A 71 6.16 0.79 8.31
N ILE A 72 5.26 1.74 8.03
CA ILE A 72 4.18 1.57 7.07
C ILE A 72 4.21 2.70 6.04
N GLU A 73 3.97 2.33 4.78
CA GLU A 73 3.85 3.25 3.64
C GLU A 73 2.49 3.04 2.98
N PHE A 74 1.82 4.14 2.64
CA PHE A 74 0.46 4.15 2.12
C PHE A 74 0.44 4.60 0.66
N LYS A 75 -0.51 4.04 -0.09
CA LYS A 75 -0.91 4.54 -1.40
C LYS A 75 -2.42 4.63 -1.48
N TYR A 76 -2.94 5.79 -1.86
CA TYR A 76 -4.36 5.96 -2.21
C TYR A 76 -4.51 6.48 -3.64
N PHE A 77 -4.80 5.57 -4.56
CA PHE A 77 -4.90 5.87 -5.98
C PHE A 77 -6.35 5.76 -6.44
N THR A 78 -6.90 6.79 -7.07
CA THR A 78 -8.33 6.84 -7.34
C THR A 78 -8.63 6.94 -8.84
N ALA A 79 -9.68 6.23 -9.27
CA ALA A 79 -10.47 6.54 -10.44
C ALA A 79 -11.61 7.49 -10.05
N ARG A 80 -12.17 8.22 -11.02
CA ARG A 80 -13.36 9.07 -10.79
C ARG A 80 -14.49 8.26 -10.17
N TRP A 81 -15.03 8.77 -9.07
CA TRP A 81 -16.21 8.25 -8.42
C TRP A 81 -16.89 9.39 -7.65
N ASP A 82 -18.20 9.51 -7.83
CA ASP A 82 -19.05 10.47 -7.13
C ASP A 82 -20.11 9.68 -6.37
N GLY A 83 -20.25 9.94 -5.07
CA GLY A 83 -21.19 9.21 -4.26
C GLY A 83 -21.16 9.59 -2.79
N THR A 84 -21.75 8.75 -1.96
CA THR A 84 -21.87 8.96 -0.52
C THR A 84 -21.32 7.77 0.23
N ASP A 85 -20.50 8.02 1.25
CA ASP A 85 -20.05 6.96 2.16
C ASP A 85 -21.26 6.52 3.02
N PRO A 86 -21.69 5.25 2.95
CA PRO A 86 -22.85 4.78 3.69
C PRO A 86 -22.63 4.74 5.21
N ALA A 87 -21.39 4.69 5.68
CA ALA A 87 -21.08 4.65 7.10
C ALA A 87 -21.20 6.04 7.77
N THR A 88 -20.90 7.10 7.02
CA THR A 88 -20.83 8.47 7.56
C THR A 88 -21.87 9.42 6.98
N GLY A 89 -22.47 9.09 5.83
CA GLY A 89 -23.33 10.00 5.06
C GLY A 89 -22.57 11.09 4.32
N GLU A 90 -21.24 11.07 4.31
CA GLU A 90 -20.39 12.09 3.70
C GLU A 90 -20.36 11.95 2.16
N GLN A 91 -20.42 13.09 1.46
CA GLN A 91 -20.35 13.12 0.00
C GLN A 91 -18.92 13.23 -0.50
N PHE A 92 -18.60 12.47 -1.54
CA PHE A 92 -17.29 12.45 -2.18
C PHE A 92 -17.40 12.72 -3.67
N ARG A 93 -16.35 13.37 -4.20
CA ARG A 93 -16.09 13.54 -5.62
C ARG A 93 -14.63 13.20 -5.89
N LEU A 94 -14.33 11.92 -5.99
CA LEU A 94 -12.97 11.44 -6.22
C LEU A 94 -12.50 11.85 -7.61
N ARG A 95 -11.27 12.34 -7.67
CA ARG A 95 -10.59 12.65 -8.92
C ARG A 95 -9.87 11.42 -9.44
N GLU A 96 -9.76 11.33 -10.75
CA GLU A 96 -8.94 10.30 -11.38
C GLU A 96 -7.47 10.70 -11.36
N HIS A 97 -6.64 9.76 -10.94
CA HIS A 97 -5.21 9.79 -11.14
C HIS A 97 -4.88 9.06 -12.45
N ALA A 98 -4.33 9.77 -13.43
CA ALA A 98 -4.03 9.22 -14.75
C ALA A 98 -2.52 8.94 -14.88
N ALA A 99 -2.02 7.89 -14.21
CA ALA A 99 -0.61 7.46 -14.30
C ALA A 99 -0.39 6.06 -13.69
N ASP A 100 -1.06 5.03 -14.24
CA ASP A 100 -1.00 3.66 -13.70
C ASP A 100 0.42 3.13 -13.54
N ASP A 101 1.28 3.45 -14.50
CA ASP A 101 2.66 3.01 -14.53
C ASP A 101 3.47 3.62 -13.39
N LEU A 102 3.30 4.92 -13.12
CA LEU A 102 3.92 5.59 -11.98
C LEU A 102 3.33 5.12 -10.66
N ALA A 103 2.03 4.84 -10.58
CA ALA A 103 1.40 4.29 -9.37
C ALA A 103 2.03 2.95 -8.99
N ARG A 104 2.17 2.06 -9.97
CA ARG A 104 2.84 0.76 -9.82
C ARG A 104 4.30 0.89 -9.45
N ARG A 105 5.04 1.76 -10.14
CA ARG A 105 6.44 2.06 -9.85
C ARG A 105 6.63 2.52 -8.41
N ASN A 106 5.87 3.53 -8.00
CA ASN A 106 5.99 4.14 -6.68
C ASN A 106 5.69 3.13 -5.57
N PHE A 107 4.63 2.31 -5.72
CA PHE A 107 4.34 1.26 -4.75
C PHE A 107 5.48 0.25 -4.58
N ILE A 108 6.09 -0.20 -5.69
CA ILE A 108 7.25 -1.09 -5.65
C ILE A 108 8.48 -0.38 -5.05
N PHE A 109 8.63 0.93 -5.28
CA PHE A 109 9.71 1.71 -4.67
C PHE A 109 9.52 1.79 -3.16
N ASP A 110 8.29 1.89 -2.66
CA ASP A 110 7.98 1.85 -1.23
C ASP A 110 8.32 0.47 -0.64
N VAL A 111 7.98 -0.63 -1.32
CA VAL A 111 8.39 -1.99 -0.91
C VAL A 111 9.91 -2.09 -0.80
N ALA A 112 10.64 -1.70 -1.84
CA ALA A 112 12.10 -1.70 -1.84
C ALA A 112 12.67 -0.78 -0.74
N ARG A 113 12.05 0.38 -0.50
CA ARG A 113 12.44 1.32 0.57
C ARG A 113 12.29 0.66 1.94
N LEU A 114 11.17 0.02 2.20
CA LEU A 114 10.92 -0.69 3.44
C LEU A 114 11.91 -1.85 3.66
N GLU A 115 12.32 -2.57 2.60
CA GLU A 115 13.40 -3.56 2.70
C GLU A 115 14.70 -2.94 3.22
N ARG A 116 15.10 -1.79 2.65
CA ARG A 116 16.33 -1.09 3.09
C ARG A 116 16.21 -0.55 4.51
N LEU A 117 15.08 0.06 4.86
CA LEU A 117 14.84 0.57 6.22
C LEU A 117 14.92 -0.55 7.26
N CYS A 118 14.26 -1.69 6.99
CA CYS A 118 14.29 -2.86 7.87
C CYS A 118 15.69 -3.47 8.00
N ALA A 119 16.49 -3.44 6.94
CA ALA A 119 17.86 -3.93 6.97
C ALA A 119 18.82 -2.97 7.72
N ALA A 120 18.56 -1.65 7.66
CA ALA A 120 19.40 -0.63 8.26
C ALA A 120 19.10 -0.38 9.75
N ASP A 121 17.85 -0.60 10.20
CA ASP A 121 17.43 -0.40 11.57
C ASP A 121 16.98 -1.73 12.22
N PRO A 122 17.82 -2.34 13.08
CA PRO A 122 17.48 -3.57 13.80
C PRO A 122 16.26 -3.44 14.73
N THR A 123 15.83 -2.23 15.07
CA THR A 123 14.64 -2.00 15.88
C THR A 123 13.35 -2.11 15.07
N LEU A 124 13.41 -1.98 13.74
CA LEU A 124 12.30 -2.21 12.83
C LEU A 124 12.12 -3.72 12.59
N THR A 125 11.18 -4.31 13.31
CA THR A 125 10.86 -5.74 13.17
C THR A 125 10.18 -6.09 11.85
N SER A 126 9.56 -5.11 11.18
CA SER A 126 8.92 -5.29 9.88
C SER A 126 8.67 -3.97 9.17
N GLY A 127 8.42 -4.06 7.86
CA GLY A 127 7.85 -3.01 7.04
C GLY A 127 6.51 -3.45 6.46
N PHE A 128 5.63 -2.52 6.12
CA PHE A 128 4.36 -2.82 5.48
C PHE A 128 3.99 -1.76 4.44
N ALA A 129 3.88 -2.13 3.16
CA ALA A 129 3.33 -1.26 2.13
C ALA A 129 1.86 -1.61 1.90
N ILE A 130 0.98 -0.61 1.91
CA ILE A 130 -0.45 -0.79 1.63
C ILE A 130 -0.93 0.15 0.54
N MET A 131 -1.67 -0.38 -0.41
CA MET A 131 -2.39 0.39 -1.41
C MET A 131 -3.89 0.14 -1.27
N LEU A 132 -4.69 1.20 -1.28
CA LEU A 132 -6.15 1.16 -1.43
C LEU A 132 -6.53 1.93 -2.70
N THR A 133 -7.41 1.38 -3.51
CA THR A 133 -7.78 2.00 -4.79
C THR A 133 -9.12 1.50 -5.31
N ASN A 134 -9.82 2.32 -6.08
CA ASN A 134 -10.93 1.90 -6.94
C ASN A 134 -10.55 1.77 -8.44
N HIS A 135 -9.25 1.81 -8.76
CA HIS A 135 -8.75 1.77 -10.12
C HIS A 135 -8.43 0.34 -10.59
N GLN A 136 -9.41 -0.28 -11.24
CA GLN A 136 -9.35 -1.68 -11.71
C GLN A 136 -8.11 -2.07 -12.55
N PRO A 137 -7.52 -1.18 -13.37
CA PRO A 137 -6.27 -1.49 -14.09
C PRO A 137 -5.04 -1.81 -13.22
N LEU A 138 -5.06 -1.51 -11.92
CA LEU A 138 -3.95 -1.86 -11.02
C LEU A 138 -3.97 -3.33 -10.59
N TRP A 139 -5.16 -3.88 -10.30
CA TRP A 139 -5.29 -5.25 -9.79
C TRP A 139 -5.69 -6.27 -10.85
N ALA A 140 -6.23 -5.85 -12.00
CA ALA A 140 -6.57 -6.77 -13.08
C ALA A 140 -5.33 -7.17 -13.90
N PRO A 141 -5.23 -8.44 -14.31
CA PRO A 141 -4.21 -8.87 -15.26
C PRO A 141 -4.28 -8.05 -16.56
N PRO A 142 -3.14 -7.80 -17.23
CA PRO A 142 -3.12 -7.10 -18.50
C PRO A 142 -3.96 -7.86 -19.53
N ARG A 143 -4.84 -7.15 -20.24
CA ARG A 143 -5.72 -7.74 -21.27
C ARG A 143 -4.99 -8.04 -22.58
N HIS A 144 -3.81 -7.46 -22.78
CA HIS A 144 -3.03 -7.56 -24.01
C HIS A 144 -1.56 -7.80 -23.69
N SER A 145 -0.86 -8.48 -24.61
CA SER A 145 0.58 -8.78 -24.52
C SER A 145 1.49 -7.60 -24.93
N ARG A 146 0.93 -6.40 -25.16
CA ARG A 146 1.72 -5.22 -25.52
C ARG A 146 2.71 -4.91 -24.40
N LEU A 147 3.99 -4.89 -24.75
CA LEU A 147 5.06 -4.49 -23.84
C LEU A 147 4.90 -3.01 -23.48
N THR A 148 4.92 -2.72 -22.18
CA THR A 148 4.88 -1.36 -21.64
C THR A 148 6.10 -1.14 -20.76
N ARG A 149 6.50 0.12 -20.59
CA ARG A 149 7.71 0.47 -19.79
C ARG A 149 7.68 -0.04 -18.35
N ASP A 150 6.49 -0.25 -17.79
CA ASP A 150 6.28 -0.68 -16.41
C ASP A 150 5.91 -2.17 -16.29
N GLN A 151 6.12 -2.97 -17.33
CA GLN A 151 5.73 -4.39 -17.33
C GLN A 151 6.30 -5.19 -16.16
N HIS A 152 7.54 -4.89 -15.73
CA HIS A 152 8.13 -5.56 -14.56
C HIS A 152 7.54 -5.03 -13.24
N PHE A 153 6.86 -3.89 -13.25
CA PHE A 153 6.24 -3.26 -12.08
C PHE A 153 4.75 -3.57 -11.92
N ARG A 154 4.14 -4.38 -12.79
CA ARG A 154 2.72 -4.79 -12.68
C ARG A 154 2.37 -5.30 -11.28
N ILE A 155 1.27 -4.84 -10.72
CA ILE A 155 0.85 -5.25 -9.37
C ILE A 155 -0.46 -6.02 -9.40
N HIS A 156 -0.84 -6.61 -10.53
CA HIS A 156 -2.11 -7.32 -10.63
C HIS A 156 -2.18 -8.52 -9.67
N ASP A 157 -3.40 -8.93 -9.38
CA ASP A 157 -3.70 -10.02 -8.46
C ASP A 157 -3.02 -11.32 -8.88
N GLY A 158 -2.50 -12.05 -7.88
CA GLY A 158 -1.78 -13.30 -8.02
C GLY A 158 -0.35 -13.20 -8.55
N ARG A 159 0.14 -12.02 -8.99
CA ARG A 159 1.51 -11.86 -9.48
C ARG A 159 2.53 -12.04 -8.37
N THR A 160 3.65 -12.69 -8.65
CA THR A 160 4.84 -12.62 -7.78
C THR A 160 5.80 -11.56 -8.29
N VAL A 161 6.26 -10.67 -7.41
CA VAL A 161 7.30 -9.67 -7.70
C VAL A 161 8.55 -9.97 -6.88
N THR A 162 9.71 -10.00 -7.53
CA THR A 162 11.00 -10.31 -6.93
C THR A 162 12.14 -9.92 -7.88
N GLY A 163 13.36 -9.78 -7.34
CA GLY A 163 14.56 -9.52 -8.13
C GLY A 163 14.55 -8.16 -8.81
N THR A 164 15.29 -8.03 -9.91
CA THR A 164 15.44 -6.76 -10.64
C THR A 164 14.24 -6.49 -11.54
N LEU A 165 13.51 -5.43 -11.20
CA LEU A 165 12.40 -4.89 -11.96
C LEU A 165 12.91 -3.73 -12.81
N ARG A 166 12.83 -3.91 -14.13
CA ARG A 166 13.36 -2.96 -15.11
C ARG A 166 12.27 -2.03 -15.61
N TRP A 167 12.62 -0.78 -15.81
CA TRP A 167 11.71 0.24 -16.32
C TRP A 167 12.10 0.60 -17.75
N GLY A 168 11.23 0.27 -18.71
CA GLY A 168 11.47 0.44 -20.13
C GLY A 168 11.13 -0.82 -20.91
N THR A 169 11.56 -0.83 -22.16
CA THR A 169 11.47 -2.00 -23.06
C THR A 169 12.87 -2.33 -23.57
N GLU A 170 13.01 -3.46 -24.25
CA GLU A 170 14.27 -3.85 -24.87
C GLU A 170 14.88 -2.71 -25.70
N GLY A 171 16.17 -2.43 -25.46
CA GLY A 171 16.89 -1.32 -26.07
C GLY A 171 16.62 0.09 -25.50
N SER A 172 15.70 0.25 -24.55
CA SER A 172 15.32 1.55 -23.97
C SER A 172 14.94 1.44 -22.49
N TYR A 173 15.89 0.98 -21.67
CA TYR A 173 15.74 0.92 -20.21
C TYR A 173 16.24 2.22 -19.55
N TYR A 174 15.55 2.63 -18.48
CA TYR A 174 15.89 3.79 -17.67
C TYR A 174 16.36 3.34 -16.29
N ALA A 175 17.69 3.25 -16.11
CA ALA A 175 18.34 2.70 -14.92
C ALA A 175 17.86 3.33 -13.60
N ASP A 176 17.65 4.65 -13.57
CA ASP A 176 17.20 5.37 -12.37
C ASP A 176 15.83 4.90 -11.85
N ASN A 177 15.02 4.31 -12.74
CA ASN A 177 13.71 3.79 -12.44
C ASN A 177 13.70 2.27 -12.17
N GLU A 178 14.83 1.59 -12.26
CA GLU A 178 14.95 0.17 -11.92
C GLU A 178 14.99 -0.01 -10.41
N ARG A 179 14.41 -1.12 -9.92
CA ARG A 179 14.54 -1.49 -8.51
C ARG A 179 14.79 -2.98 -8.39
N THR A 180 15.66 -3.34 -7.46
CA THR A 180 15.86 -4.73 -7.06
C THR A 180 15.14 -4.95 -5.75
N LEU A 181 14.23 -5.92 -5.72
CA LEU A 181 13.64 -6.45 -4.50
C LEU A 181 14.50 -7.60 -3.99
N ILE A 182 14.85 -7.56 -2.72
CA ILE A 182 15.58 -8.65 -2.05
C ILE A 182 14.62 -9.82 -1.78
N GLY A 183 13.39 -9.50 -1.38
CA GLY A 183 12.33 -10.45 -1.12
C GLY A 183 11.61 -10.94 -2.38
N SER A 184 10.69 -11.88 -2.15
CA SER A 184 9.76 -12.38 -3.14
C SER A 184 8.35 -12.31 -2.57
N TYR A 185 7.48 -11.57 -3.27
CA TYR A 185 6.17 -11.20 -2.76
C TYR A 185 5.08 -11.65 -3.73
N ARG A 186 4.25 -12.60 -3.30
CA ARG A 186 3.00 -12.93 -4.00
C ARG A 186 1.96 -11.88 -3.64
N LEU A 187 1.54 -11.11 -4.63
CA LEU A 187 0.57 -10.04 -4.49
C LEU A 187 -0.83 -10.64 -4.43
N ALA A 188 -1.56 -10.32 -3.36
CA ALA A 188 -2.92 -10.77 -3.12
C ALA A 188 -3.80 -9.55 -2.84
N TRP A 189 -4.66 -9.21 -3.80
CA TRP A 189 -5.63 -8.14 -3.63
C TRP A 189 -6.85 -8.63 -2.87
N ASN A 190 -7.32 -7.80 -1.95
CA ASN A 190 -8.48 -8.08 -1.12
C ASN A 190 -9.57 -7.05 -1.43
N ASP A 191 -10.82 -7.47 -1.40
CA ASP A 191 -11.92 -6.51 -1.48
C ASP A 191 -11.94 -5.63 -0.23
N TYR A 192 -12.21 -4.34 -0.42
CA TYR A 192 -12.42 -3.38 0.65
C TYR A 192 -13.91 -3.09 0.79
N THR A 193 -14.50 -2.46 -0.23
CA THR A 193 -15.93 -2.15 -0.29
C THR A 193 -16.46 -2.17 -1.71
N ARG A 194 -17.77 -2.24 -1.86
CA ARG A 194 -18.49 -2.01 -3.12
C ARG A 194 -19.59 -0.99 -2.88
N LEU A 195 -19.42 0.16 -3.50
CA LEU A 195 -20.34 1.29 -3.46
C LEU A 195 -21.09 1.39 -4.79
N ASP A 196 -22.21 2.11 -4.77
CA ASP A 196 -22.99 2.37 -5.97
C ASP A 196 -22.21 3.26 -6.97
N GLY A 197 -22.49 3.07 -8.26
CA GLY A 197 -21.89 3.85 -9.34
C GLY A 197 -20.66 3.22 -9.98
N ALA A 198 -20.22 3.82 -11.10
CA ALA A 198 -19.04 3.38 -11.84
C ALA A 198 -17.78 3.59 -11.00
N ASN A 199 -16.86 2.61 -11.01
CA ASN A 199 -15.67 2.60 -10.15
C ASN A 199 -15.98 2.63 -8.64
N GLY A 200 -17.15 2.13 -8.21
CA GLY A 200 -17.49 2.01 -6.78
C GLY A 200 -16.84 0.81 -6.07
N GLN A 201 -16.12 -0.07 -6.77
CA GLN A 201 -15.38 -1.17 -6.13
C GLN A 201 -14.00 -0.70 -5.68
N LEU A 202 -13.75 -0.74 -4.37
CA LEU A 202 -12.44 -0.49 -3.79
C LEU A 202 -11.80 -1.83 -3.39
N ARG A 203 -10.52 -2.00 -3.70
CA ARG A 203 -9.69 -3.13 -3.27
C ARG A 203 -8.41 -2.63 -2.67
N TRP A 204 -7.79 -3.46 -1.82
CA TRP A 204 -6.51 -3.15 -1.21
C TRP A 204 -5.47 -4.26 -1.40
N LEU A 205 -4.21 -3.87 -1.48
CA LEU A 205 -3.04 -4.74 -1.57
C LEU A 205 -2.10 -4.41 -0.41
N GLY A 206 -1.70 -5.43 0.36
CA GLY A 206 -0.72 -5.30 1.43
C GLY A 206 0.51 -6.17 1.17
N VAL A 207 1.70 -5.61 1.35
CA VAL A 207 3.00 -6.31 1.25
C VAL A 207 3.74 -6.16 2.57
N GLN A 208 3.96 -7.28 3.27
CA GLN A 208 4.74 -7.30 4.50
C GLN A 208 6.20 -7.62 4.20
N ILE A 209 7.09 -6.75 4.66
CA ILE A 209 8.54 -6.93 4.64
C ILE A 209 8.95 -7.46 6.02
N ARG A 210 9.70 -8.55 6.04
CA ARG A 210 10.36 -9.06 7.25
C ARG A 210 11.86 -9.05 6.99
N PRO A 211 12.67 -8.46 7.87
CA PRO A 211 14.12 -8.58 7.75
C PRO A 211 14.52 -10.05 7.71
N SER A 212 15.44 -10.40 6.82
CA SER A 212 16.12 -11.69 6.88
C SER A 212 16.89 -11.74 8.19
N ARG A 213 16.55 -12.68 9.07
CA ARG A 213 17.32 -12.92 10.30
C ARG A 213 18.67 -13.55 9.96
#